data_AF-A0A539E9L1-F1
#
_entry.id   AF-A0A539E9L1-F1
#
_cell.length_a   1.000
_cell.length_b   1.000
_cell.length_c   1.000
_cell.angle_alpha   90.00
_cell.angle_beta   90.00
_cell.angle_gamma   90.00
#
_symmetry.space_group_name_H-M   'P 1'
#
loop_
_entity.id
_entity.type
_entity.pdbx_description
1 polymer ?
#
loop_
_entity_poly.entity_id
_entity_poly.type
_entity_poly.pdbx_seq_one_letter_code
_entity_poly.pdbx_strand_id
1 'polypeptide(L)' 'MKEALEKKGFSFVEILAPCPTQYQRRNKLGDGLDTMKLYKERSVVKPNADTRSVGLSFDGEIVCGKFVD' A
#
# COMPACT_ATOMS: atom_id res chain seq x y z
N MET A 1 -8.05 5.76 -7.79
CA MET A 1 -7.57 7.03 -8.38
C MET A 1 -8.70 7.92 -8.88
N LYS A 2 -9.62 7.43 -9.72
CA LYS A 2 -10.75 8.23 -10.25
C LYS A 2 -11.49 9.03 -9.15
N GLU A 3 -11.98 8.35 -8.12
CA GLU A 3 -12.70 8.99 -7.00
C GLU A 3 -11.88 10.09 -6.31
N ALA A 4 -10.58 9.87 -6.08
CA ALA A 4 -9.71 10.85 -5.42
C ALA A 4 -9.48 12.12 -6.26
N LEU A 5 -9.49 12.00 -7.59
CA LEU A 5 -9.35 13.12 -8.52
C LEU A 5 -10.68 13.88 -8.71
N GLU A 6 -11.81 13.18 -8.63
CA GLU A 6 -13.15 13.77 -8.77
C GLU A 6 -13.65 14.42 -7.47
N LYS A 7 -13.03 14.10 -6.32
CA LYS A 7 -13.40 14.65 -5.02
C LYS A 7 -13.20 16.17 -5.00
N LYS A 8 -14.27 16.90 -4.68
CA LYS A 8 -14.19 18.34 -4.39
C LYS A 8 -13.61 18.53 -2.99
N GLY A 9 -12.33 18.88 -2.91
CA GLY A 9 -11.63 19.10 -1.65
C GLY A 9 -10.30 18.34 -1.62
N PHE A 10 -9.80 18.10 -0.41
CA PHE A 10 -8.54 17.39 -0.22
C PHE A 10 -8.75 15.87 -0.29
N SER A 11 -7.89 15.18 -1.03
CA SER A 11 -7.80 13.73 -1.06
C SER A 11 -6.36 13.30 -0.77
N PHE A 12 -6.22 12.27 0.06
CA PHE A 12 -4.94 11.64 0.34
C PHE A 12 -4.99 10.18 -0.12
N VAL A 13 -4.01 9.79 -0.93
CA VAL A 13 -3.86 8.43 -1.44
C VAL A 13 -2.44 7.97 -1.17
N GLU A 14 -2.29 7.02 -0.27
CA GLU A 14 -1.02 6.33 -0.05
C GLU A 14 -0.89 5.17 -1.04
N ILE A 15 0.23 5.12 -1.78
CA ILE A 15 0.51 4.09 -2.78
C ILE A 15 1.82 3.42 -2.43
N LEU A 16 1.79 2.10 -2.27
CA LEU A 16 3.00 1.30 -2.14
C LEU A 16 3.57 0.95 -3.50
N ALA A 17 4.85 1.26 -3.70
CA ALA A 17 5.61 0.90 -4.89
C ALA A 17 6.92 0.22 -4.49
N PRO A 18 7.32 -0.88 -5.15
CA PRO A 18 8.62 -1.49 -4.91
C PRO A 18 9.74 -0.55 -5.39
N CYS A 19 10.85 -0.53 -4.65
CA CYS A 19 12.07 0.17 -5.05
C CYS A 19 13.20 -0.86 -5.21
N PRO A 20 13.29 -1.55 -6.37
CA PRO A 20 14.21 -2.67 -6.55
C PRO A 20 15.68 -2.26 -6.48
N THR A 21 16.03 -1.17 -7.16
CA THR A 21 17.42 -0.75 -7.31
C THR A 21 18.07 -0.31 -6.01
N GLN A 22 17.33 0.40 -5.14
CA GLN A 22 17.86 0.98 -3.91
C GLN A 22 17.43 0.20 -2.67
N TYR A 23 16.14 0.19 -2.32
CA TYR A 23 15.68 -0.40 -1.06
C TYR A 23 15.87 -1.92 -1.02
N GLN A 24 15.35 -2.65 -2.01
CA GLN A 24 15.38 -4.11 -1.98
C GLN A 24 16.80 -4.66 -2.12
N ARG A 25 17.58 -4.13 -3.07
CA ARG A 25 18.98 -4.54 -3.27
C ARG A 25 19.84 -4.31 -2.02
N ARG A 26 19.71 -3.15 -1.36
CA ARG A 26 20.49 -2.85 -0.14
C ARG A 26 20.08 -3.75 1.04
N ASN A 27 18.82 -4.16 1.11
CA ASN A 27 18.28 -5.00 2.18
C ASN A 27 18.21 -6.50 1.83
N LYS A 28 18.72 -6.92 0.66
CA LYS A 28 18.72 -8.32 0.17
C LYS A 28 17.31 -8.94 0.14
N LEU A 29 16.30 -8.17 -0.28
CA LEU A 29 14.87 -8.56 -0.26
C LEU A 29 14.35 -9.20 -1.56
N GLY A 30 15.23 -9.67 -2.44
CA GLY A 30 14.85 -10.19 -3.76
C GLY A 30 14.70 -9.10 -4.82
N ASP A 31 14.02 -9.44 -5.91
CA ASP A 31 13.82 -8.52 -7.04
C ASP A 31 12.47 -7.77 -7.00
N GLY A 32 12.25 -6.91 -7.99
CA GLY A 32 11.05 -6.09 -8.09
C GLY A 32 9.78 -6.91 -8.32
N LEU A 33 9.84 -8.00 -9.10
CA LEU A 33 8.69 -8.86 -9.38
C LEU A 33 8.29 -9.67 -8.16
N ASP A 34 9.27 -10.19 -7.42
CA ASP A 34 9.04 -10.91 -6.17
C ASP A 34 8.31 -10.03 -5.16
N THR A 35 8.73 -8.76 -5.04
CA THR A 35 8.05 -7.82 -4.14
C THR A 35 6.65 -7.46 -4.62
N MET A 36 6.42 -7.34 -5.94
CA MET A 36 5.06 -7.12 -6.46
C MET A 36 4.12 -8.28 -6.16
N LYS A 37 4.61 -9.52 -6.24
CA LYS A 37 3.84 -10.72 -5.83
C LYS A 37 3.57 -10.68 -4.33
N LEU A 38 4.57 -10.36 -3.51
CA LEU A 38 4.42 -10.22 -2.06
C LEU A 38 3.36 -9.18 -1.68
N TYR A 39 3.38 -8.01 -2.30
CA TYR A 39 2.39 -6.96 -2.06
C TYR A 39 0.98 -7.46 -2.40
N LYS A 40 0.82 -8.14 -3.55
CA LYS A 40 -0.46 -8.74 -3.93
C LYS A 40 -0.95 -9.77 -2.91
N GLU A 41 -0.08 -10.65 -2.44
CA GLU A 41 -0.41 -11.70 -1.48
C GLU A 41 -0.80 -11.14 -0.11
N ARG A 42 -0.13 -10.08 0.34
CA ARG A 42 -0.39 -9.45 1.64
C ARG A 42 -1.49 -8.39 1.61
N SER A 43 -1.95 -7.97 0.44
CA SER A 43 -2.98 -6.95 0.31
C SER A 43 -4.36 -7.49 0.67
N VAL A 44 -5.03 -6.85 1.63
CA VAL A 44 -6.40 -7.18 2.02
C VAL A 44 -7.28 -5.95 1.86
N VAL A 45 -8.35 -6.08 1.07
CA VAL A 45 -9.28 -4.98 0.84
C VAL A 45 -10.25 -4.87 2.02
N LYS A 46 -10.16 -3.80 2.81
CA LYS A 46 -11.05 -3.51 3.95
C LYS A 46 -11.53 -2.05 3.88
N PRO A 47 -12.61 -1.76 3.15
CA PRO A 47 -13.18 -0.42 3.09
C PRO A 47 -13.64 0.04 4.47
N ASN A 48 -13.56 1.35 4.75
CA ASN A 48 -13.98 1.97 6.02
C ASN A 48 -13.26 1.45 7.27
N ALA A 49 -12.10 0.81 7.13
CA ALA A 49 -11.29 0.40 8.28
C ALA A 49 -10.82 1.62 9.08
N ASP A 50 -10.81 1.54 10.42
CA ASP A 50 -10.32 2.61 11.28
C ASP A 50 -8.84 2.85 11.00
N THR A 51 -8.49 4.08 10.60
CA THR A 51 -7.12 4.48 10.24
C THR A 51 -6.13 4.27 11.38
N ARG A 52 -6.60 4.22 12.64
CA ARG A 52 -5.78 3.93 13.82
C ARG A 52 -5.33 2.46 13.91
N SER A 53 -5.96 1.57 13.14
CA SER A 53 -5.75 0.11 13.21
C SER A 53 -5.02 -0.48 11.99
N VAL A 54 -4.77 0.32 10.96
CA VAL A 54 -4.29 -0.13 9.63
C VAL A 54 -2.85 0.31 9.32
N GLY A 55 -2.02 0.42 10.35
CA GLY A 55 -0.62 0.79 10.18
C GLY A 55 0.16 -0.24 9.35
N LEU A 56 1.11 0.25 8.53
CA LEU A 56 2.03 -0.61 7.80
C LEU A 56 3.08 -1.22 8.73
N SER A 57 3.34 -2.51 8.53
CA SER A 57 4.43 -3.25 9.18
C SER A 57 5.27 -3.97 8.13
N PHE A 58 6.43 -4.49 8.51
CA PHE A 58 7.34 -5.14 7.58
C PHE A 58 6.80 -6.48 7.03
N ASP A 59 6.09 -7.22 7.86
CA ASP A 59 5.62 -8.58 7.60
C ASP A 59 4.10 -8.79 7.72
N GLY A 60 3.35 -7.76 8.14
CA GLY A 60 1.90 -7.84 8.28
C GLY A 60 1.09 -7.58 7.00
N GLU A 61 -0.23 -7.58 7.16
CA GLU A 61 -1.19 -7.28 6.10
C GLU A 61 -1.03 -5.84 5.58
N ILE A 62 -1.22 -5.66 4.28
CA ILE A 62 -1.34 -4.35 3.64
C ILE A 62 -2.83 -4.10 3.48
N VAL A 63 -3.42 -3.30 4.38
CA VAL A 63 -4.84 -2.98 4.28
C VAL A 63 -5.04 -1.95 3.16
N CYS A 64 -5.90 -2.27 2.20
CA CYS A 64 -6.23 -1.39 1.08
C CYS A 64 -7.72 -1.00 1.12
N GLY A 65 -8.04 0.23 0.76
CA GLY A 65 -9.43 0.67 0.62
C GLY A 65 -9.58 2.18 0.68
N LYS A 66 -10.83 2.62 0.56
CA LYS A 66 -11.22 3.98 0.98
C LYS A 66 -11.49 3.92 2.48
N PHE A 67 -10.68 4.62 3.27
CA PHE A 67 -10.76 4.59 4.73
C PHE A 67 -11.72 5.66 5.29
N VAL A 68 -11.69 6.85 4.68
CA VAL A 68 -12.49 8.02 5.06
C VAL A 68 -12.98 8.69 3.78
N ASP A 69 -14.22 9.18 3.79
CA ASP A 69 -14.80 9.98 2.71
C ASP A 69 -15.45 11.25 3.27
#